data_AF-A0A127EPP3-F1
#
_entry.id   AF-A0A127EPP3-F1
#
_cell.length_a   1.000
_cell.length_b   1.000
_cell.length_c   1.000
_cell.angle_alpha   90.00
_cell.angle_beta   90.00
_cell.angle_gamma   90.00
#
_symmetry.space_group_name_H-M   'P 1'
#
loop_
_entity.id
_entity.type
_entity.pdbx_description
1 polymer ?
#
loop_
_entity_poly.entity_id
_entity_poly.type
_entity_poly.pdbx_seq_one_letter_code
_entity_poly.pdbx_strand_id
1 'polypeptide(L)'
;MDAKTEASTKAKPRPQQKPGDVIDGLMFPFADFPAAGESIEVADSIFWVSTPVPFVGLKQVNLWLLRDGDGWAMIDCSYGGQQQRELIEAVWAKLLGGKPIKQLVVTHFHPDHAGGSGWISEKWGLRPWMSHGEWLTANLAVLNRNTDHVQSRGIFYRRQGLDEARVERFLKGVVLYSDGVTLPKSFRRLREDDFITIGNDRWRVIIGEGHAPEHVSLYCAERKILIAGDQILPSITTNVSTWHIEPEFDAVGAFLKSCKKFLDILHPETLILPSHRKPFYNVQHRLRQLAVHHAQRLNVVLDAVGAESSAGALIDVMFTPGLDGHQVGFAMGEAIAHLNHLVALGHLEMIETETQVRYRRISAKDKRVEPYFV
;
A
#
# COMPACT_ATOMS: atom_id res chain seq x y z
N MET A 1 40.10 -22.95 -22.21
CA MET A 1 40.56 -21.72 -21.54
C MET A 1 40.03 -20.58 -22.36
N ASP A 2 39.14 -19.77 -21.77
CA ASP A 2 39.07 -18.32 -21.96
C ASP A 2 37.84 -17.82 -21.22
N ALA A 3 38.09 -17.44 -19.97
CA ALA A 3 37.16 -16.72 -19.13
C ALA A 3 37.11 -15.26 -19.60
N LYS A 4 35.93 -14.78 -20.00
CA LYS A 4 35.67 -13.34 -20.05
C LYS A 4 34.68 -12.99 -18.94
N THR A 5 35.22 -12.20 -18.03
CA THR A 5 34.66 -11.60 -16.83
C THR A 5 33.50 -10.66 -17.17
N GLU A 6 32.32 -10.94 -16.62
CA GLU A 6 31.21 -9.98 -16.55
C GLU A 6 31.52 -8.94 -15.47
N ALA A 7 31.61 -7.68 -15.88
CA ALA A 7 31.74 -6.54 -14.99
C ALA A 7 30.40 -6.28 -14.29
N SER A 8 30.28 -6.76 -13.05
CA SER A 8 29.25 -6.36 -12.09
C SER A 8 29.30 -4.84 -11.87
N THR A 9 28.32 -4.12 -12.38
CA THR A 9 28.05 -2.73 -11.99
C THR A 9 27.48 -2.72 -10.57
N LYS A 10 28.36 -2.77 -9.58
CA LYS A 10 28.01 -2.49 -8.18
C LYS A 10 27.40 -1.08 -8.12
N ALA A 11 26.10 -0.98 -7.85
CA ALA A 11 25.45 0.27 -7.52
C ALA A 11 26.23 0.95 -6.39
N LYS A 12 26.60 2.22 -6.57
CA LYS A 12 27.25 3.01 -5.52
C LYS A 12 26.38 2.96 -4.25
N PRO A 13 26.97 2.73 -3.05
CA PRO A 13 26.20 2.77 -1.82
C PRO A 13 25.53 4.14 -1.71
N ARG A 14 24.21 4.16 -1.46
CA ARG A 14 23.51 5.41 -1.17
C ARG A 14 24.15 6.02 0.08
N PRO A 15 24.41 7.34 0.11
CA PRO A 15 24.93 7.99 1.30
C PRO A 15 24.01 7.70 2.49
N GLN A 16 24.61 7.37 3.64
CA GLN A 16 23.88 7.14 4.88
C GLN A 16 23.14 8.43 5.27
N GLN A 17 21.83 8.30 5.51
CA GLN A 17 20.98 9.42 5.92
C GLN A 17 21.19 9.72 7.40
N LYS A 18 21.25 11.00 7.76
CA LYS A 18 21.36 11.48 9.15
C LYS A 18 19.96 11.82 9.71
N PRO A 19 19.78 11.79 11.04
CA PRO A 19 18.54 12.30 11.65
C PRO A 19 18.32 13.76 11.28
N GLY A 20 17.10 14.09 10.85
CA GLY A 20 16.72 15.44 10.42
C GLY A 20 16.99 15.74 8.93
N ASP A 21 17.47 14.76 8.15
CA ASP A 21 17.67 14.94 6.71
C ASP A 21 16.36 15.35 6.02
N VAL A 22 16.46 16.36 5.15
CA VAL A 22 15.38 16.80 4.27
C VAL A 22 15.64 16.27 2.86
N ILE A 23 14.76 15.40 2.37
CA ILE A 23 14.86 14.77 1.05
C ILE A 23 13.52 14.96 0.35
N ASP A 24 13.55 15.54 -0.85
CA ASP A 24 12.36 15.89 -1.63
C ASP A 24 11.32 16.67 -0.80
N GLY A 25 11.81 17.59 0.05
CA GLY A 25 10.98 18.42 0.93
C GLY A 25 10.43 17.70 2.18
N LEU A 26 10.70 16.40 2.38
CA LEU A 26 10.27 15.65 3.56
C LEU A 26 11.41 15.57 4.58
N MET A 27 11.10 15.81 5.86
CA MET A 27 12.08 15.70 6.94
C MET A 27 11.99 14.32 7.61
N PHE A 28 13.10 13.60 7.69
CA PHE A 28 13.18 12.27 8.28
C PHE A 28 13.87 12.33 9.66
N PRO A 29 13.13 12.21 10.78
CA PRO A 29 13.70 12.30 12.12
C PRO A 29 14.62 11.13 12.49
N PHE A 30 14.56 10.00 11.76
CA PHE A 30 15.36 8.81 12.02
C PHE A 30 16.36 8.54 10.90
N ALA A 31 17.60 8.21 11.28
CA ALA A 31 18.68 7.89 10.35
C ALA A 31 18.39 6.61 9.55
N ASP A 32 17.98 5.54 10.25
CA ASP A 32 17.82 4.21 9.69
C ASP A 32 16.63 3.47 10.31
N PHE A 33 16.35 2.27 9.79
CA PHE A 33 15.35 1.33 10.30
C PHE A 33 15.81 0.68 11.62
N PRO A 34 14.87 0.20 12.45
CA PRO A 34 15.20 -0.73 13.53
C PRO A 34 15.95 -1.92 12.94
N ALA A 35 16.98 -2.38 13.64
CA ALA A 35 17.63 -3.64 13.29
C ALA A 35 16.63 -4.81 13.38
N ALA A 36 16.90 -5.89 12.66
CA ALA A 36 16.02 -7.07 12.66
C ALA A 36 15.85 -7.61 14.09
N GLY A 37 14.59 -7.76 14.54
CA GLY A 37 14.29 -8.22 15.90
C GLY A 37 14.54 -7.17 17.00
N GLU A 38 14.70 -5.89 16.61
CA GLU A 38 14.81 -4.73 17.49
C GLU A 38 13.66 -3.74 17.23
N SER A 39 13.56 -2.73 18.09
CA SER A 39 12.61 -1.63 17.94
C SER A 39 13.26 -0.27 18.21
N ILE A 40 12.67 0.80 17.69
CA ILE A 40 13.05 2.19 17.97
C ILE A 40 11.84 2.92 18.54
N GLU A 41 11.98 3.60 19.67
CA GLU A 41 10.92 4.49 20.17
C GLU A 41 10.86 5.76 19.30
N VAL A 42 9.76 5.94 18.57
CA VAL A 42 9.61 7.04 17.60
C VAL A 42 8.87 8.25 18.16
N ALA A 43 8.09 8.02 19.20
CA ALA A 43 7.45 9.01 20.06
C ALA A 43 7.18 8.35 21.41
N ASP A 44 6.91 9.12 22.46
CA ASP A 44 6.68 8.58 23.80
C ASP A 44 5.71 7.37 23.78
N SER A 45 6.19 6.22 24.22
CA SER A 45 5.41 4.97 24.27
C SER A 45 4.92 4.43 22.92
N ILE A 46 5.50 4.85 21.80
CA ILE A 46 5.24 4.35 20.44
C ILE A 46 6.55 3.82 19.84
N PHE A 47 6.55 2.53 19.51
CA PHE A 47 7.73 1.80 19.05
C PHE A 47 7.55 1.33 17.62
N TRP A 48 8.57 1.60 16.82
CA TRP A 48 8.72 1.17 15.44
C TRP A 48 9.42 -0.17 15.38
N VAL A 49 8.81 -1.11 14.68
CA VAL A 49 9.37 -2.40 14.31
C VAL A 49 9.39 -2.51 12.79
N SER A 50 10.43 -3.07 12.20
CA SER A 50 10.50 -3.31 10.75
C SER A 50 10.77 -4.79 10.49
N THR A 51 10.02 -5.38 9.57
CA THR A 51 10.12 -6.80 9.21
C THR A 51 10.27 -6.99 7.71
N PRO A 52 11.06 -7.97 7.23
CA PRO A 52 11.23 -8.20 5.80
C PRO A 52 9.94 -8.74 5.16
N VAL A 53 9.72 -8.43 3.88
CA VAL A 53 8.62 -8.99 3.09
C VAL A 53 9.15 -9.76 1.87
N PRO A 54 8.44 -10.79 1.37
CA PRO A 54 8.93 -11.65 0.28
C PRO A 54 8.70 -11.05 -1.13
N PHE A 55 8.47 -9.75 -1.25
CA PHE A 55 8.09 -9.11 -2.51
C PHE A 55 9.28 -8.48 -3.25
N VAL A 56 9.33 -8.63 -4.56
CA VAL A 56 10.36 -7.98 -5.39
C VAL A 56 10.09 -6.48 -5.47
N GLY A 57 11.01 -5.66 -4.96
CA GLY A 57 10.94 -4.19 -5.01
C GLY A 57 10.50 -3.51 -3.71
N LEU A 58 9.86 -4.25 -2.81
CA LEU A 58 9.51 -3.81 -1.47
C LEU A 58 10.27 -4.66 -0.44
N LYS A 59 11.11 -4.05 0.39
CA LYS A 59 12.03 -4.81 1.25
C LYS A 59 11.46 -5.16 2.61
N GLN A 60 10.60 -4.30 3.14
CA GLN A 60 10.15 -4.40 4.52
C GLN A 60 8.85 -3.64 4.75
N VAL A 61 8.13 -4.06 5.78
CA VAL A 61 6.92 -3.43 6.31
C VAL A 61 7.15 -3.04 7.78
N ASN A 62 6.62 -1.88 8.15
CA ASN A 62 6.68 -1.33 9.49
C ASN A 62 5.45 -1.74 10.30
N LEU A 63 5.68 -2.13 11.55
CA LEU A 63 4.66 -2.41 12.54
C LEU A 63 4.83 -1.42 13.68
N TRP A 64 3.74 -1.15 14.39
CA TRP A 64 3.75 -0.19 15.50
C TRP A 64 3.29 -0.88 16.78
N LEU A 65 4.12 -0.81 17.83
CA LEU A 65 3.77 -1.25 19.18
C LEU A 65 3.59 -0.02 20.06
N LEU A 66 2.41 0.11 20.66
CA LEU A 66 2.05 1.24 21.50
C LEU A 66 1.78 0.75 22.92
N ARG A 67 2.29 1.44 23.93
CA ARG A 67 1.99 1.09 25.33
C ARG A 67 0.51 1.36 25.61
N ASP A 68 -0.18 0.37 26.17
CA ASP A 68 -1.62 0.42 26.43
C ASP A 68 -1.92 0.01 27.88
N GLY A 69 -1.73 0.95 28.81
CA GLY A 69 -1.86 0.71 30.25
C GLY A 69 -0.86 -0.35 30.76
N ASP A 70 -1.40 -1.45 31.26
CA ASP A 70 -0.67 -2.65 31.69
C ASP A 70 -0.40 -3.65 30.56
N GLY A 71 -0.67 -3.28 29.30
CA GLY A 71 -0.40 -4.08 28.11
C GLY A 71 0.12 -3.25 26.94
N TRP A 72 -0.13 -3.76 25.73
CA TRP A 72 0.30 -3.17 24.46
C TRP A 72 -0.79 -3.25 23.40
N ALA A 73 -0.82 -2.26 22.51
CA ALA A 73 -1.52 -2.35 21.24
C ALA A 73 -0.52 -2.55 20.11
N MET A 74 -0.88 -3.37 19.13
CA MET A 74 -0.09 -3.61 17.92
C MET A 74 -0.89 -3.16 16.70
N ILE A 75 -0.23 -2.46 15.77
CA ILE A 75 -0.79 -2.05 14.49
C ILE A 75 -0.03 -2.77 13.37
N ASP A 76 -0.80 -3.46 12.52
CA ASP A 76 -0.38 -4.41 11.47
C ASP A 76 0.39 -5.63 11.97
N CYS A 77 0.51 -6.66 11.12
CA CYS A 77 0.91 -8.02 11.53
C CYS A 77 2.09 -8.62 10.73
N SER A 78 2.70 -7.87 9.82
CA SER A 78 3.68 -8.40 8.86
C SER A 78 3.09 -9.47 7.92
N TYR A 79 3.94 -9.97 7.03
CA TYR A 79 3.71 -11.20 6.27
C TYR A 79 3.77 -12.41 7.22
N GLY A 80 2.87 -13.38 7.05
CA GLY A 80 2.68 -14.49 8.01
C GLY A 80 3.74 -15.59 7.99
N GLY A 81 4.91 -15.36 7.41
CA GLY A 81 6.00 -16.34 7.29
C GLY A 81 6.75 -16.59 8.60
N GLN A 82 7.45 -17.72 8.70
CA GLN A 82 8.18 -18.12 9.92
C GLN A 82 9.23 -17.08 10.33
N GLN A 83 10.02 -16.57 9.38
CA GLN A 83 11.05 -15.57 9.65
C GLN A 83 10.45 -14.31 10.31
N GLN A 84 9.33 -13.81 9.81
CA GLN A 84 8.66 -12.63 10.35
C GLN A 84 8.16 -12.87 11.78
N ARG A 85 7.58 -14.06 12.04
CA ARG A 85 7.13 -14.44 13.39
C ARG A 85 8.28 -14.46 14.40
N GLU A 86 9.41 -15.07 14.04
CA GLU A 86 10.60 -15.14 14.89
C GLU A 86 11.14 -13.73 15.22
N LEU A 87 11.16 -12.82 14.24
CA LEU A 87 11.58 -11.43 14.45
C LEU A 87 10.61 -10.67 15.36
N ILE A 88 9.30 -10.84 15.17
CA ILE A 88 8.27 -10.23 16.00
C ILE A 88 8.37 -10.75 17.45
N GLU A 89 8.57 -12.05 17.64
CA GLU A 89 8.76 -12.65 18.97
C GLU A 89 10.03 -12.15 19.65
N ALA A 90 11.12 -11.96 18.91
CA ALA A 90 12.36 -11.38 19.43
C ALA A 90 12.15 -9.94 19.93
N VAL A 91 11.37 -9.12 19.20
CA VAL A 91 10.98 -7.79 19.68
C VAL A 91 10.14 -7.91 20.95
N TRP A 92 9.16 -8.81 20.97
CA TRP A 92 8.28 -8.95 22.12
C TRP A 92 9.02 -9.34 23.40
N ALA A 93 9.97 -10.26 23.29
CA ALA A 93 10.80 -10.70 24.41
C ALA A 93 11.58 -9.55 25.08
N LYS A 94 11.98 -8.54 24.29
CA LYS A 94 12.75 -7.39 24.77
C LYS A 94 11.87 -6.23 25.22
N LEU A 95 10.80 -5.96 24.47
CA LEU A 95 10.02 -4.74 24.60
C LEU A 95 8.83 -4.90 25.56
N LEU A 96 8.12 -6.04 25.52
CA LEU A 96 6.83 -6.12 26.22
C LEU A 96 6.98 -6.17 27.75
N GLY A 97 8.15 -6.56 28.26
CA GLY A 97 8.41 -6.68 29.70
C GLY A 97 7.46 -7.66 30.40
N GLY A 98 7.07 -8.73 29.72
CA GLY A 98 6.13 -9.74 30.22
C GLY A 98 4.65 -9.32 30.17
N LYS A 99 4.32 -8.13 29.67
CA LYS A 99 2.94 -7.65 29.53
C LYS A 99 2.29 -8.16 28.23
N PRO A 100 0.96 -8.36 28.20
CA PRO A 100 0.28 -8.90 27.03
C PRO A 100 0.05 -7.84 25.95
N ILE A 101 -0.11 -8.29 24.71
CA ILE A 101 -0.79 -7.51 23.67
C ILE A 101 -2.29 -7.62 23.91
N LYS A 102 -2.96 -6.47 24.09
CA LYS A 102 -4.39 -6.36 24.39
C LYS A 102 -5.23 -5.97 23.19
N GLN A 103 -4.59 -5.33 22.20
CA GLN A 103 -5.26 -4.85 21.00
C GLN A 103 -4.40 -5.13 19.78
N LEU A 104 -5.06 -5.56 18.71
CA LEU A 104 -4.48 -5.67 17.39
C LEU A 104 -5.35 -4.85 16.43
N VAL A 105 -4.76 -3.94 15.69
CA VAL A 105 -5.43 -3.23 14.58
C VAL A 105 -4.74 -3.65 13.29
N VAL A 106 -5.52 -4.02 12.28
CA VAL A 106 -4.99 -4.26 10.93
C VAL A 106 -5.53 -3.18 10.02
N THR A 107 -4.62 -2.44 9.40
CA THR A 107 -4.95 -1.26 8.59
C THR A 107 -5.76 -1.65 7.36
N HIS A 108 -5.32 -2.68 6.64
CA HIS A 108 -5.97 -3.17 5.43
C HIS A 108 -5.59 -4.62 5.11
N PHE A 109 -6.22 -5.18 4.10
CA PHE A 109 -6.14 -6.60 3.79
C PHE A 109 -4.82 -7.06 3.19
N HIS A 110 -3.91 -6.19 2.71
CA HIS A 110 -2.73 -6.70 2.00
C HIS A 110 -1.88 -7.65 2.86
N PRO A 111 -1.24 -8.68 2.25
CA PRO A 111 -0.62 -9.78 2.99
C PRO A 111 0.44 -9.40 4.01
N ASP A 112 1.16 -8.30 3.78
CA ASP A 112 2.18 -7.79 4.70
C ASP A 112 1.61 -6.98 5.88
N HIS A 113 0.30 -6.76 5.92
CA HIS A 113 -0.40 -6.11 7.03
C HIS A 113 -1.31 -7.09 7.77
N ALA A 114 -2.06 -7.91 7.01
CA ALA A 114 -2.98 -8.89 7.56
C ALA A 114 -2.34 -10.27 7.80
N GLY A 115 -1.14 -10.52 7.29
CA GLY A 115 -0.54 -11.86 7.19
C GLY A 115 -0.43 -12.62 8.50
N GLY A 116 0.17 -11.99 9.50
CA GLY A 116 0.29 -12.56 10.85
C GLY A 116 -0.97 -12.46 11.72
N SER A 117 -2.08 -11.90 11.23
CA SER A 117 -3.21 -11.51 12.09
C SER A 117 -3.87 -12.70 12.80
N GLY A 118 -4.01 -13.84 12.12
CA GLY A 118 -4.54 -15.06 12.70
C GLY A 118 -3.65 -15.61 13.81
N TRP A 119 -2.34 -15.69 13.55
CA TRP A 119 -1.35 -16.16 14.52
C TRP A 119 -1.28 -15.27 15.77
N ILE A 120 -1.20 -13.94 15.60
CA ILE A 120 -1.16 -12.99 16.72
C ILE A 120 -2.46 -13.06 17.53
N SER A 121 -3.60 -13.13 16.83
CA SER A 121 -4.91 -13.23 17.48
C SER A 121 -5.08 -14.50 18.28
N GLU A 122 -4.63 -15.65 17.76
CA GLU A 122 -4.64 -16.92 18.48
C GLU A 122 -3.73 -16.87 19.71
N LYS A 123 -2.50 -16.38 19.54
CA LYS A 123 -1.50 -16.33 20.61
C LYS A 123 -1.93 -15.47 21.80
N TRP A 124 -2.62 -14.36 21.53
CA TRP A 124 -3.02 -13.39 22.56
C TRP A 124 -4.54 -13.38 22.87
N GLY A 125 -5.32 -14.29 22.26
CA GLY A 125 -6.77 -14.37 22.47
C GLY A 125 -7.54 -13.14 21.99
N LEU A 126 -7.13 -12.54 20.88
CA LEU A 126 -7.66 -11.26 20.40
C LEU A 126 -8.68 -11.43 19.27
N ARG A 127 -9.50 -10.39 19.10
CA ARG A 127 -10.22 -10.10 17.85
C ARG A 127 -9.60 -8.82 17.30
N PRO A 128 -9.02 -8.82 16.09
CA PRO A 128 -8.42 -7.62 15.54
C PRO A 128 -9.50 -6.58 15.26
N TRP A 129 -9.12 -5.32 15.39
CA TRP A 129 -9.88 -4.20 14.86
C TRP A 129 -9.56 -4.06 13.37
N MET A 130 -10.60 -4.08 12.53
CA MET A 130 -10.50 -3.91 11.08
C MET A 130 -11.75 -3.19 10.58
N SER A 131 -11.66 -2.50 9.46
CA SER A 131 -12.85 -2.07 8.74
C SER A 131 -13.54 -3.26 8.07
N HIS A 132 -14.78 -3.09 7.62
CA HIS A 132 -15.59 -4.21 7.15
C HIS A 132 -15.19 -4.69 5.76
N GLY A 133 -14.93 -3.76 4.85
CA GLY A 133 -14.45 -4.02 3.51
C GLY A 133 -13.13 -4.77 3.53
N GLU A 134 -12.20 -4.37 4.40
CA GLU A 134 -10.90 -5.03 4.55
C GLU A 134 -11.04 -6.46 5.10
N TRP A 135 -11.88 -6.65 6.13
CA TRP A 135 -12.14 -7.98 6.68
C TRP A 135 -12.74 -8.93 5.65
N LEU A 136 -13.78 -8.49 4.93
CA LEU A 136 -14.46 -9.32 3.93
C LEU A 136 -13.55 -9.63 2.75
N THR A 137 -12.78 -8.64 2.28
CA THR A 137 -11.83 -8.82 1.18
C THR A 137 -10.75 -9.81 1.56
N ALA A 138 -10.17 -9.69 2.76
CA ALA A 138 -9.19 -10.64 3.28
C ALA A 138 -9.76 -12.07 3.32
N ASN A 139 -10.99 -12.26 3.81
CA ASN A 139 -11.61 -13.58 3.88
C ASN A 139 -11.87 -14.19 2.50
N LEU A 140 -12.30 -13.38 1.52
CA LEU A 140 -12.46 -13.84 0.15
C LEU A 140 -11.11 -14.20 -0.48
N ALA A 141 -10.09 -13.38 -0.26
CA ALA A 141 -8.73 -13.59 -0.75
C ALA A 141 -8.11 -14.90 -0.24
N VAL A 142 -8.24 -15.21 1.06
CA VAL A 142 -7.79 -16.52 1.63
C VAL A 142 -8.49 -17.70 0.96
N LEU A 143 -9.77 -17.54 0.61
CA LEU A 143 -10.54 -18.58 -0.08
C LEU A 143 -10.22 -18.66 -1.59
N ASN A 144 -9.24 -17.89 -2.07
CA ASN A 144 -8.91 -17.72 -3.48
C ASN A 144 -10.15 -17.31 -4.30
N ARG A 145 -10.96 -16.43 -3.72
CA ARG A 145 -12.11 -15.79 -4.35
C ARG A 145 -11.82 -14.29 -4.45
N ASN A 146 -12.49 -13.62 -5.37
CA ASN A 146 -12.38 -12.16 -5.53
C ASN A 146 -10.94 -11.75 -5.98
N THR A 147 -10.31 -10.76 -5.32
CA THR A 147 -9.04 -10.12 -5.74
C THR A 147 -7.93 -11.10 -6.08
N ASP A 148 -7.84 -12.25 -5.39
CA ASP A 148 -6.75 -13.21 -5.57
C ASP A 148 -7.06 -14.37 -6.51
N HIS A 149 -8.26 -14.42 -7.11
CA HIS A 149 -8.62 -15.45 -8.08
C HIS A 149 -7.82 -15.30 -9.39
N VAL A 150 -6.66 -15.96 -9.43
CA VAL A 150 -5.62 -15.84 -10.46
C VAL A 150 -6.15 -16.05 -11.88
N GLN A 151 -7.06 -17.01 -12.09
CA GLN A 151 -7.63 -17.28 -13.41
C GLN A 151 -8.54 -16.15 -13.89
N SER A 152 -9.38 -15.59 -13.02
CA SER A 152 -10.21 -14.42 -13.38
C SER A 152 -9.37 -13.21 -13.69
N ARG A 153 -8.26 -13.00 -12.96
CA ARG A 153 -7.28 -11.95 -13.29
C ARG A 153 -6.66 -12.16 -14.67
N GLY A 154 -6.28 -13.39 -15.01
CA GLY A 154 -5.75 -13.72 -16.33
C GLY A 154 -6.74 -13.41 -17.45
N ILE A 155 -8.02 -13.79 -17.28
CA ILE A 155 -9.10 -13.45 -18.24
C ILE A 155 -9.25 -11.93 -18.35
N PHE A 156 -9.29 -11.23 -17.21
CA PHE A 156 -9.41 -9.78 -17.18
C PHE A 156 -8.24 -9.08 -17.89
N TYR A 157 -7.00 -9.49 -17.63
CA TYR A 157 -5.82 -8.90 -18.28
C TYR A 157 -5.79 -9.16 -19.79
N ARG A 158 -6.25 -10.33 -20.26
CA ARG A 158 -6.44 -10.59 -21.70
C ARG A 158 -7.46 -9.64 -22.32
N ARG A 159 -8.62 -9.43 -21.67
CA ARG A 159 -9.63 -8.45 -22.13
C ARG A 159 -9.06 -7.04 -22.18
N GLN A 160 -8.16 -6.71 -21.27
CA GLN A 160 -7.41 -5.43 -21.25
C GLN A 160 -6.22 -5.41 -22.23
N GLY A 161 -6.11 -6.41 -23.12
CA GLY A 161 -5.15 -6.47 -24.22
C GLY A 161 -3.71 -6.74 -23.81
N LEU A 162 -3.48 -7.39 -22.65
CA LEU A 162 -2.16 -7.91 -22.30
C LEU A 162 -1.84 -9.14 -23.17
N ASP A 163 -0.61 -9.22 -23.68
CA ASP A 163 -0.19 -10.36 -24.52
C ASP A 163 -0.08 -11.66 -23.71
N GLU A 164 -0.24 -12.80 -24.39
CA GLU A 164 -0.26 -14.11 -23.75
C GLU A 164 1.06 -14.44 -23.03
N ALA A 165 2.21 -13.97 -23.50
CA ALA A 165 3.48 -14.25 -22.84
C ALA A 165 3.55 -13.57 -21.46
N ARG A 166 3.04 -12.33 -21.35
CA ARG A 166 2.91 -11.63 -20.06
C ARG A 166 1.81 -12.22 -19.19
N VAL A 167 0.68 -12.65 -19.76
CA VAL A 167 -0.37 -13.34 -18.99
C VAL A 167 0.14 -14.65 -18.40
N GLU A 168 0.82 -15.49 -19.19
CA GLU A 168 1.42 -16.74 -18.70
C GLU A 168 2.44 -16.49 -17.60
N ARG A 169 3.27 -15.45 -17.75
CA ARG A 169 4.24 -15.05 -16.73
C ARG A 169 3.56 -14.65 -15.43
N PHE A 170 2.47 -13.87 -15.51
CA PHE A 170 1.64 -13.53 -14.35
C PHE A 170 1.07 -14.78 -13.68
N LEU A 171 0.41 -15.67 -14.44
CA LEU A 171 -0.22 -16.89 -13.91
C LEU A 171 0.78 -17.83 -13.22
N LYS A 172 2.03 -17.89 -13.70
CA LYS A 172 3.10 -18.73 -13.14
C LYS A 172 3.84 -18.08 -11.96
N GLY A 173 3.81 -16.76 -11.84
CA GLY A 173 4.67 -16.00 -10.92
C GLY A 173 3.94 -15.21 -9.83
N VAL A 174 2.62 -15.20 -9.82
CA VAL A 174 1.83 -14.54 -8.76
C VAL A 174 1.96 -15.31 -7.44
N VAL A 175 2.24 -14.58 -6.36
CA VAL A 175 2.22 -15.10 -4.99
C VAL A 175 0.77 -15.16 -4.54
N LEU A 176 0.31 -16.31 -4.01
CA LEU A 176 -1.06 -16.42 -3.54
C LEU A 176 -1.20 -15.78 -2.16
N TYR A 177 -2.32 -15.08 -1.95
CA TYR A 177 -2.64 -14.49 -0.65
C TYR A 177 -2.63 -15.53 0.47
N SER A 178 -3.15 -16.73 0.22
CA SER A 178 -3.17 -17.84 1.18
C SER A 178 -1.80 -18.35 1.62
N ASP A 179 -0.73 -18.06 0.86
CA ASP A 179 0.64 -18.49 1.21
C ASP A 179 1.22 -17.67 2.37
N GLY A 180 0.68 -16.46 2.57
CA GLY A 180 1.20 -15.47 3.52
C GLY A 180 0.25 -15.07 4.62
N VAL A 181 -1.03 -15.46 4.53
CA VAL A 181 -2.07 -14.89 5.39
C VAL A 181 -2.88 -15.96 6.08
N THR A 182 -2.92 -15.86 7.41
CA THR A 182 -3.93 -16.52 8.24
C THR A 182 -4.79 -15.46 8.91
N LEU A 183 -6.10 -15.69 8.95
CA LEU A 183 -7.05 -14.75 9.54
C LEU A 183 -7.70 -15.34 10.81
N PRO A 184 -8.05 -14.51 11.80
CA PRO A 184 -8.87 -14.96 12.92
C PRO A 184 -10.30 -15.28 12.47
N LYS A 185 -11.14 -15.79 13.38
CA LYS A 185 -12.54 -16.16 13.06
C LYS A 185 -13.53 -15.00 13.13
N SER A 186 -13.15 -13.91 13.80
CA SER A 186 -14.01 -12.73 13.97
C SER A 186 -13.15 -11.49 14.19
N PHE A 187 -13.73 -10.33 13.94
CA PHE A 187 -13.09 -9.03 14.07
C PHE A 187 -13.97 -8.06 14.86
N ARG A 188 -13.40 -6.94 15.27
CA ARG A 188 -14.13 -5.78 15.79
C ARG A 188 -14.13 -4.71 14.70
N ARG A 189 -15.31 -4.26 14.31
CA ARG A 189 -15.45 -3.32 13.19
C ARG A 189 -15.00 -1.92 13.57
N LEU A 190 -14.21 -1.31 12.70
CA LEU A 190 -13.92 0.11 12.64
C LEU A 190 -14.70 0.76 11.50
N ARG A 191 -15.07 2.03 11.68
CA ARG A 191 -15.71 2.90 10.69
C ARG A 191 -15.01 4.26 10.71
N GLU A 192 -15.24 5.04 9.65
CA GLU A 192 -14.88 6.46 9.63
C GLU A 192 -15.34 7.14 10.93
N ASP A 193 -14.46 7.95 11.52
CA ASP A 193 -14.71 8.74 12.73
C ASP A 193 -14.96 7.95 14.03
N ASP A 194 -14.85 6.62 14.00
CA ASP A 194 -14.70 5.85 15.24
C ASP A 194 -13.42 6.29 15.97
N PHE A 195 -13.41 6.11 17.30
CA PHE A 195 -12.24 6.34 18.12
C PHE A 195 -11.82 5.05 18.81
N ILE A 196 -10.52 4.76 18.79
CA ILE A 196 -9.88 3.72 19.60
C ILE A 196 -9.04 4.41 20.67
N THR A 197 -9.16 3.96 21.91
CA THR A 197 -8.27 4.40 22.99
C THR A 197 -7.11 3.42 23.11
N ILE A 198 -5.89 3.95 23.07
CA ILE A 198 -4.65 3.19 23.29
C ILE A 198 -3.84 3.96 24.33
N GLY A 199 -3.64 3.38 25.51
CA GLY A 199 -3.09 4.09 26.65
C GLY A 199 -4.02 5.24 27.06
N ASN A 200 -3.47 6.47 27.11
CA ASN A 200 -4.23 7.67 27.42
C ASN A 200 -4.67 8.44 26.16
N ASP A 201 -4.28 7.97 24.98
CA ASP A 201 -4.49 8.67 23.71
C ASP A 201 -5.75 8.19 23.01
N ARG A 202 -6.46 9.13 22.38
CA ARG A 202 -7.60 8.85 21.50
C ARG A 202 -7.15 8.91 20.05
N TRP A 203 -7.36 7.81 19.34
CA TRP A 203 -7.00 7.66 17.93
C TRP A 203 -8.27 7.66 17.09
N ARG A 204 -8.46 8.70 16.28
CA ARG A 204 -9.54 8.78 15.30
C ARG A 204 -9.21 7.86 14.12
N VAL A 205 -10.19 7.05 13.72
CA VAL A 205 -10.15 6.28 12.48
C VAL A 205 -10.42 7.21 11.31
N ILE A 206 -9.51 7.22 10.34
CA ILE A 206 -9.68 7.87 9.05
C ILE A 206 -9.61 6.78 7.99
N ILE A 207 -10.70 6.57 7.27
CA ILE A 207 -10.80 5.61 6.17
C ILE A 207 -10.25 6.25 4.90
N GLY A 208 -9.39 5.55 4.18
CA GLY A 208 -8.96 5.92 2.83
C GLY A 208 -9.38 4.87 1.81
N GLU A 209 -9.64 5.31 0.59
CA GLU A 209 -9.97 4.44 -0.55
C GLU A 209 -8.89 4.57 -1.63
N GLY A 210 -9.02 3.79 -2.71
CA GLY A 210 -8.16 3.80 -3.89
C GLY A 210 -6.95 2.86 -3.78
N HIS A 211 -6.30 2.78 -2.63
CA HIS A 211 -5.25 1.78 -2.38
C HIS A 211 -5.85 0.40 -2.03
N ALA A 212 -6.82 0.40 -1.12
CA ALA A 212 -7.55 -0.76 -0.66
C ALA A 212 -9.03 -0.38 -0.42
N PRO A 213 -9.94 -1.35 -0.25
CA PRO A 213 -11.40 -1.08 -0.22
C PRO A 213 -11.89 -0.14 0.89
N GLU A 214 -11.32 -0.22 2.09
CA GLU A 214 -11.76 0.56 3.26
C GLU A 214 -10.57 0.75 4.23
N HIS A 215 -9.42 1.24 3.73
CA HIS A 215 -8.15 1.28 4.45
C HIS A 215 -8.23 2.14 5.73
N VAL A 216 -7.79 1.60 6.86
CA VAL A 216 -7.78 2.29 8.16
C VAL A 216 -6.45 3.00 8.40
N SER A 217 -6.48 4.32 8.64
CA SER A 217 -5.41 5.09 9.27
C SER A 217 -5.84 5.58 10.64
N LEU A 218 -4.90 5.74 11.58
CA LEU A 218 -5.18 6.16 12.95
C LEU A 218 -4.50 7.50 13.27
N TYR A 219 -5.29 8.52 13.59
CA TYR A 219 -4.79 9.86 13.90
C TYR A 219 -5.01 10.24 15.36
N CYS A 220 -3.94 10.58 16.06
CA CYS A 220 -3.99 11.22 17.37
C CYS A 220 -3.69 12.71 17.19
N ALA A 221 -4.72 13.54 17.29
CA ALA A 221 -4.61 14.99 17.04
C ALA A 221 -3.81 15.70 18.12
N GLU A 222 -4.00 15.30 19.38
CA GLU A 222 -3.32 15.85 20.56
C GLU A 222 -1.80 15.69 20.46
N ARG A 223 -1.36 14.54 19.93
CA ARG A 223 0.06 14.23 19.74
C ARG A 223 0.58 14.61 18.36
N LYS A 224 -0.30 14.99 17.42
CA LYS A 224 0.01 15.23 16.00
C LYS A 224 0.74 14.02 15.38
N ILE A 225 0.21 12.82 15.56
CA ILE A 225 0.78 11.58 15.02
C ILE A 225 -0.27 10.85 14.19
N LEU A 226 0.11 10.45 12.98
CA LEU A 226 -0.71 9.59 12.12
C LEU A 226 0.02 8.27 11.88
N ILE A 227 -0.62 7.16 12.22
CA ILE A 227 -0.28 5.85 11.67
C ILE A 227 -1.01 5.73 10.34
N ALA A 228 -0.26 5.93 9.26
CA ALA A 228 -0.85 6.18 7.94
C ALA A 228 -1.23 4.90 7.20
N GLY A 229 -0.65 3.76 7.56
CA GLY A 229 -0.68 2.58 6.72
C GLY A 229 -0.02 2.88 5.37
N ASP A 230 -0.66 2.43 4.30
CA ASP A 230 -0.20 2.62 2.92
C ASP A 230 -0.85 3.81 2.20
N GLN A 231 -1.78 4.51 2.85
CA GLN A 231 -2.42 5.70 2.28
C GLN A 231 -1.43 6.88 2.07
N ILE A 232 -0.38 6.97 2.90
CA ILE A 232 0.63 8.03 2.77
C ILE A 232 2.02 7.44 2.98
N LEU A 233 2.73 7.22 1.87
CA LEU A 233 4.11 6.72 1.87
C LEU A 233 5.09 7.82 1.43
N PRO A 234 6.29 7.92 2.03
CA PRO A 234 7.33 8.82 1.55
C PRO A 234 8.14 8.13 0.43
N SER A 235 8.80 8.91 -0.43
CA SER A 235 9.76 8.47 -1.45
C SER A 235 9.30 7.40 -2.46
N ILE A 236 8.11 6.83 -2.31
CA ILE A 236 7.41 5.90 -3.21
C ILE A 236 5.94 6.30 -3.26
N THR A 237 5.26 5.98 -4.34
CA THR A 237 3.81 6.16 -4.47
C THR A 237 3.08 4.96 -3.91
N THR A 238 1.90 5.22 -3.34
CA THR A 238 0.94 4.18 -2.98
C THR A 238 0.45 3.50 -4.26
N ASN A 239 0.42 2.17 -4.28
CA ASN A 239 -0.17 1.43 -5.40
C ASN A 239 -1.67 1.73 -5.45
N VAL A 240 -2.18 2.11 -6.62
CA VAL A 240 -3.60 2.40 -6.87
C VAL A 240 -4.07 1.57 -8.04
N SER A 241 -4.70 0.44 -7.74
CA SER A 241 -5.02 -0.57 -8.75
C SER A 241 -6.52 -0.77 -8.89
N THR A 242 -6.97 -0.91 -10.15
CA THR A 242 -8.30 -1.41 -10.45
C THR A 242 -8.25 -2.91 -10.68
N TRP A 243 -9.14 -3.63 -10.02
CA TRP A 243 -9.17 -5.10 -10.02
C TRP A 243 -10.35 -5.63 -10.82
N HIS A 244 -10.25 -6.87 -11.30
CA HIS A 244 -11.27 -7.55 -12.09
C HIS A 244 -12.66 -7.67 -11.43
N ILE A 245 -12.73 -7.43 -10.12
CA ILE A 245 -13.94 -7.57 -9.30
C ILE A 245 -14.80 -6.30 -9.33
N GLU A 246 -14.18 -5.18 -9.66
CA GLU A 246 -14.79 -3.86 -9.80
C GLU A 246 -14.08 -3.14 -10.97
N PRO A 247 -14.24 -3.65 -12.21
CA PRO A 247 -13.38 -3.30 -13.34
C PRO A 247 -13.46 -1.84 -13.78
N GLU A 248 -14.54 -1.15 -13.42
CA GLU A 248 -14.80 0.26 -13.74
C GLU A 248 -14.39 1.21 -12.60
N PHE A 249 -13.88 0.69 -11.47
CA PHE A 249 -13.55 1.53 -10.31
C PHE A 249 -12.50 2.58 -10.66
N ASP A 250 -12.80 3.83 -10.30
CA ASP A 250 -11.88 4.96 -10.39
C ASP A 250 -10.97 5.03 -9.15
N ALA A 251 -10.03 4.09 -9.06
CA ALA A 251 -9.12 3.96 -7.93
C ALA A 251 -8.23 5.21 -7.73
N VAL A 252 -7.78 5.84 -8.82
CA VAL A 252 -6.98 7.07 -8.75
C VAL A 252 -7.82 8.22 -8.20
N GLY A 253 -9.06 8.40 -8.68
CA GLY A 253 -9.96 9.42 -8.15
C GLY A 253 -10.30 9.21 -6.67
N ALA A 254 -10.56 7.96 -6.26
CA ALA A 254 -10.78 7.61 -4.85
C ALA A 254 -9.55 7.89 -3.98
N PHE A 255 -8.35 7.56 -4.47
CA PHE A 255 -7.10 7.86 -3.77
C PHE A 255 -6.83 9.36 -3.64
N LEU A 256 -7.05 10.15 -4.71
CA LEU A 256 -6.86 11.60 -4.68
C LEU A 256 -7.87 12.30 -3.76
N LYS A 257 -9.12 11.82 -3.69
CA LYS A 257 -10.10 12.26 -2.68
C LYS A 257 -9.63 11.95 -1.27
N SER A 258 -9.07 10.76 -1.05
CA SER A 258 -8.49 10.37 0.23
C SER A 258 -7.32 11.28 0.61
N CYS A 259 -6.41 11.55 -0.32
CA CYS A 259 -5.30 12.48 -0.12
C CYS A 259 -5.78 13.89 0.25
N LYS A 260 -6.81 14.41 -0.43
CA LYS A 260 -7.41 15.71 -0.10
C LYS A 260 -8.02 15.70 1.30
N LYS A 261 -8.71 14.62 1.68
CA LYS A 261 -9.26 14.46 3.04
C LYS A 261 -8.16 14.50 4.10
N PHE A 262 -7.05 13.79 3.90
CA PHE A 262 -5.91 13.86 4.82
C PHE A 262 -5.31 15.28 4.87
N LEU A 263 -5.23 15.99 3.74
CA LEU A 263 -4.74 17.37 3.69
C LEU A 263 -5.57 18.30 4.58
N ASP A 264 -6.89 18.11 4.59
CA ASP A 264 -7.84 18.95 5.32
C ASP A 264 -7.89 18.63 6.82
N ILE A 265 -7.64 17.38 7.21
CA ILE A 265 -7.76 16.93 8.60
C ILE A 265 -6.44 17.08 9.37
N LEU A 266 -5.30 16.84 8.73
CA LEU A 266 -4.02 16.70 9.43
C LEU A 266 -3.35 18.04 9.73
N HIS A 267 -2.90 18.20 10.98
CA HIS A 267 -2.04 19.31 11.36
C HIS A 267 -0.73 19.31 10.55
N PRO A 268 -0.20 20.46 10.07
CA PRO A 268 1.00 20.51 9.23
C PRO A 268 2.26 19.86 9.83
N GLU A 269 2.40 19.93 11.15
CA GLU A 269 3.50 19.34 11.92
C GLU A 269 3.27 17.86 12.29
N THR A 270 2.28 17.19 11.68
CA THR A 270 1.99 15.80 12.00
C THR A 270 3.16 14.89 11.63
N LEU A 271 3.63 14.08 12.59
CA LEU A 271 4.56 12.98 12.34
C LEU A 271 3.81 11.84 11.66
N ILE A 272 4.26 11.45 10.48
CA ILE A 272 3.70 10.34 9.73
C ILE A 272 4.49 9.08 10.04
N LEU A 273 3.77 8.04 10.44
CA LEU A 273 4.25 6.68 10.68
C LEU A 273 3.71 5.79 9.53
N PRO A 274 4.43 5.71 8.38
CA PRO A 274 3.98 4.98 7.20
C PRO A 274 4.29 3.49 7.32
N SER A 275 3.52 2.60 6.71
CA SER A 275 3.83 1.17 6.77
C SER A 275 5.03 0.76 5.92
N HIS A 276 5.48 1.61 4.99
CA HIS A 276 6.75 1.44 4.31
C HIS A 276 7.61 2.69 4.38
N ARG A 277 8.93 2.47 4.32
CA ARG A 277 9.97 3.50 4.45
C ARG A 277 10.05 4.08 5.87
N LYS A 278 10.67 5.25 6.06
CA LYS A 278 10.94 5.80 7.39
C LYS A 278 9.84 6.79 7.80
N PRO A 279 9.60 6.99 9.11
CA PRO A 279 8.79 8.10 9.60
C PRO A 279 9.25 9.44 9.05
N PHE A 280 8.33 10.37 8.85
CA PHE A 280 8.65 11.67 8.26
C PHE A 280 7.66 12.78 8.68
N TYR A 281 8.09 14.03 8.54
CA TYR A 281 7.27 15.24 8.65
C TYR A 281 7.06 15.90 7.28
N ASN A 282 6.20 16.92 7.25
CA ASN A 282 5.78 17.68 6.07
C ASN A 282 4.78 16.93 5.16
N VAL A 283 3.75 16.36 5.80
CA VAL A 283 2.67 15.63 5.12
C VAL A 283 1.93 16.48 4.08
N GLN A 284 1.78 17.77 4.35
CA GLN A 284 1.12 18.72 3.46
C GLN A 284 1.86 18.84 2.12
N HIS A 285 3.19 18.84 2.13
CA HIS A 285 3.97 18.77 0.89
C HIS A 285 3.82 17.41 0.21
N ARG A 286 3.88 16.31 0.98
CA ARG A 286 3.78 14.95 0.41
C ARG A 286 2.46 14.71 -0.32
N LEU A 287 1.34 15.11 0.25
CA LEU A 287 0.02 14.93 -0.35
C LEU A 287 -0.12 15.70 -1.68
N ARG A 288 0.43 16.92 -1.75
CA ARG A 288 0.48 17.71 -3.00
C ARG A 288 1.39 17.07 -4.03
N GLN A 289 2.55 16.53 -3.62
CA GLN A 289 3.42 15.78 -4.53
C GLN A 289 2.69 14.59 -5.16
N LEU A 290 1.87 13.86 -4.38
CA LEU A 290 1.08 12.75 -4.90
C LEU A 290 0.04 13.21 -5.93
N ALA A 291 -0.68 14.31 -5.66
CA ALA A 291 -1.63 14.89 -6.61
C ALA A 291 -0.96 15.33 -7.92
N VAL A 292 0.18 16.03 -7.83
CA VAL A 292 0.98 16.44 -8.99
C VAL A 292 1.52 15.24 -9.75
N HIS A 293 2.03 14.24 -9.05
CA HIS A 293 2.53 13.00 -9.66
C HIS A 293 1.46 12.31 -10.49
N HIS A 294 0.26 12.09 -9.94
CA HIS A 294 -0.82 11.46 -10.69
C HIS A 294 -1.26 12.29 -11.89
N ALA A 295 -1.38 13.63 -11.77
CA ALA A 295 -1.67 14.48 -12.93
C ALA A 295 -0.61 14.35 -14.04
N GLN A 296 0.67 14.31 -13.70
CA GLN A 296 1.75 14.08 -14.66
C GLN A 296 1.62 12.70 -15.34
N ARG A 297 1.33 11.66 -14.56
CA ARG A 297 1.19 10.29 -15.07
C ARG A 297 -0.04 10.12 -15.97
N LEU A 298 -1.17 10.70 -15.58
CA LEU A 298 -2.39 10.73 -16.40
C LEU A 298 -2.13 11.41 -17.74
N ASN A 299 -1.40 12.52 -17.73
CA ASN A 299 -1.01 13.22 -18.94
C ASN A 299 -0.06 12.39 -19.84
N VAL A 300 0.89 11.65 -19.27
CA VAL A 300 1.76 10.71 -20.02
C VAL A 300 0.94 9.62 -20.71
N VAL A 301 -0.04 9.03 -20.00
CA VAL A 301 -0.94 8.03 -20.58
C VAL A 301 -1.82 8.66 -21.67
N LEU A 302 -2.39 9.83 -21.41
CA LEU A 302 -3.26 10.56 -22.34
C LEU A 302 -2.55 10.95 -23.65
N ASP A 303 -1.23 11.21 -23.59
CA ASP A 303 -0.39 11.49 -24.77
C ASP A 303 -0.06 10.23 -25.59
N ALA A 304 -0.06 9.06 -24.95
CA ALA A 304 0.27 7.78 -25.58
C ALA A 304 -0.94 7.06 -26.20
N VAL A 305 -2.18 7.45 -25.83
CA VAL A 305 -3.40 6.87 -26.43
C VAL A 305 -3.47 7.23 -27.92
N GLY A 306 -3.48 6.20 -28.77
CA GLY A 306 -3.63 6.32 -30.22
C GLY A 306 -5.08 6.59 -30.66
N ALA A 307 -5.47 6.09 -31.84
CA ALA A 307 -6.87 6.09 -32.26
C ALA A 307 -7.75 5.29 -31.28
N GLU A 308 -7.27 4.10 -30.92
CA GLU A 308 -7.77 3.27 -29.82
C GLU A 308 -6.56 2.55 -29.18
N SER A 309 -6.61 2.32 -27.87
CA SER A 309 -5.53 1.63 -27.14
C SER A 309 -6.10 0.80 -26.00
N SER A 310 -5.38 -0.22 -25.50
CA SER A 310 -5.77 -0.93 -24.27
C SER A 310 -4.73 -0.73 -23.16
N ALA A 311 -5.08 -1.06 -21.92
CA ALA A 311 -4.16 -0.98 -20.80
C ALA A 311 -2.89 -1.82 -21.03
N GLY A 312 -3.04 -3.04 -21.56
CA GLY A 312 -1.91 -3.91 -21.87
C GLY A 312 -0.94 -3.35 -22.92
N ALA A 313 -1.44 -2.57 -23.89
CA ALA A 313 -0.61 -1.90 -24.88
C ALA A 313 0.15 -0.68 -24.30
N LEU A 314 -0.36 -0.10 -23.22
CA LEU A 314 0.19 1.09 -22.57
C LEU A 314 1.04 0.77 -21.34
N ILE A 315 1.17 -0.51 -20.96
CA ILE A 315 1.91 -0.91 -19.75
C ILE A 315 3.37 -0.44 -19.78
N ASP A 316 4.05 -0.48 -20.94
CA ASP A 316 5.44 -0.06 -21.09
C ASP A 316 5.62 1.47 -21.18
N VAL A 317 4.53 2.21 -21.37
CA VAL A 317 4.53 3.69 -21.22
C VAL A 317 4.63 4.04 -19.74
N MET A 318 3.98 3.23 -18.90
CA MET A 318 3.88 3.47 -17.49
C MET A 318 5.03 2.85 -16.70
N PHE A 319 5.49 1.66 -17.09
CA PHE A 319 6.43 0.87 -16.30
C PHE A 319 7.65 0.49 -17.12
N THR A 320 8.79 0.36 -16.44
CA THR A 320 10.03 -0.11 -17.08
C THR A 320 9.85 -1.55 -17.59
N PRO A 321 10.38 -1.90 -18.77
CA PRO A 321 10.33 -3.26 -19.29
C PRO A 321 10.99 -4.29 -18.36
N GLY A 322 10.61 -5.56 -18.50
CA GLY A 322 11.22 -6.69 -17.78
C GLY A 322 10.54 -7.08 -16.48
N LEU A 323 9.27 -6.71 -16.30
CA LEU A 323 8.47 -7.05 -15.12
C LEU A 323 8.39 -8.58 -14.90
N ASP A 324 8.52 -9.00 -13.65
CA ASP A 324 8.21 -10.37 -13.23
C ASP A 324 6.69 -10.61 -13.18
N GLY A 325 6.27 -11.85 -12.90
CA GLY A 325 4.85 -12.21 -12.89
C GLY A 325 4.02 -11.43 -11.87
N HIS A 326 4.55 -11.19 -10.67
CA HIS A 326 3.86 -10.43 -9.63
C HIS A 326 3.75 -8.95 -9.99
N GLN A 327 4.83 -8.38 -10.53
CA GLN A 327 4.90 -7.00 -11.00
C GLN A 327 3.96 -6.72 -12.17
N VAL A 328 3.78 -7.67 -13.09
CA VAL A 328 2.78 -7.55 -14.17
C VAL A 328 1.38 -7.32 -13.60
N GLY A 329 1.03 -8.00 -12.51
CA GLY A 329 -0.27 -7.86 -11.85
C GLY A 329 -0.53 -6.44 -11.35
N PHE A 330 0.44 -5.83 -10.65
CA PHE A 330 0.34 -4.45 -10.17
C PHE A 330 0.36 -3.43 -11.31
N ALA A 331 1.24 -3.63 -12.28
CA ALA A 331 1.38 -2.74 -13.42
C ALA A 331 0.09 -2.68 -14.25
N MET A 332 -0.57 -3.82 -14.46
CA MET A 332 -1.89 -3.85 -15.11
C MET A 332 -2.96 -3.15 -14.28
N GLY A 333 -3.01 -3.41 -12.97
CA GLY A 333 -3.96 -2.76 -12.07
C GLY A 333 -3.85 -1.23 -12.10
N GLU A 334 -2.63 -0.71 -12.01
CA GLU A 334 -2.37 0.73 -12.08
C GLU A 334 -2.65 1.33 -13.46
N ALA A 335 -2.31 0.61 -14.55
CA ALA A 335 -2.58 1.09 -15.90
C ALA A 335 -4.08 1.25 -16.15
N ILE A 336 -4.88 0.27 -15.71
CA ILE A 336 -6.34 0.32 -15.80
C ILE A 336 -6.88 1.46 -14.92
N ALA A 337 -6.37 1.62 -13.70
CA ALA A 337 -6.80 2.68 -12.79
C ALA A 337 -6.62 4.09 -13.39
N HIS A 338 -5.48 4.34 -14.05
CA HIS A 338 -5.24 5.64 -14.70
C HIS A 338 -6.14 5.86 -15.92
N LEU A 339 -6.42 4.82 -16.70
CA LEU A 339 -7.34 4.89 -17.84
C LEU A 339 -8.79 5.13 -17.37
N ASN A 340 -9.24 4.44 -16.33
CA ASN A 340 -10.56 4.65 -15.73
C ASN A 340 -10.72 6.08 -15.21
N HIS A 341 -9.69 6.63 -14.56
CA HIS A 341 -9.74 8.01 -14.10
C HIS A 341 -9.81 9.02 -15.25
N LEU A 342 -9.08 8.78 -16.35
CA LEU A 342 -9.20 9.60 -17.56
C LEU A 342 -10.59 9.52 -18.20
N VAL A 343 -11.27 8.38 -18.09
CA VAL A 343 -12.69 8.24 -18.48
C VAL A 343 -13.59 9.07 -17.55
N ALA A 344 -13.39 8.95 -16.22
CA ALA A 344 -14.16 9.70 -15.23
C ALA A 344 -14.01 11.23 -15.38
N LEU A 345 -12.84 11.71 -15.81
CA LEU A 345 -12.58 13.12 -16.10
C LEU A 345 -13.07 13.57 -17.50
N GLY A 346 -13.61 12.67 -18.32
CA GLY A 346 -14.11 12.96 -19.66
C GLY A 346 -13.00 13.24 -20.69
N HIS A 347 -11.79 12.70 -20.47
CA HIS A 347 -10.71 12.79 -21.45
C HIS A 347 -10.72 11.63 -22.45
N LEU A 348 -11.12 10.45 -21.98
CA LEU A 348 -11.24 9.23 -22.75
C LEU A 348 -12.68 8.70 -22.69
N GLU A 349 -13.03 7.88 -23.67
CA GLU A 349 -14.21 7.02 -23.67
C GLU A 349 -13.72 5.56 -23.63
N MET A 350 -14.39 4.73 -22.82
CA MET A 350 -14.16 3.29 -22.77
C MET A 350 -15.07 2.59 -23.79
N ILE A 351 -14.49 1.75 -24.63
CA ILE A 351 -15.19 0.92 -25.63
C ILE A 351 -15.01 -0.53 -25.20
N GLU A 352 -16.09 -1.15 -24.75
CA GLU A 352 -16.08 -2.53 -24.26
C GLU A 352 -16.87 -3.46 -25.20
N THR A 353 -16.28 -4.63 -25.43
CA THR A 353 -16.90 -5.80 -26.05
C THR A 353 -16.78 -6.98 -25.10
N GLU A 354 -17.42 -8.10 -25.40
CA GLU A 354 -17.28 -9.33 -24.60
C GLU A 354 -15.81 -9.76 -24.42
N THR A 355 -14.94 -9.50 -25.40
CA THR A 355 -13.56 -10.02 -25.41
C THR A 355 -12.49 -8.96 -25.23
N GLN A 356 -12.81 -7.67 -25.39
CA GLN A 356 -11.81 -6.60 -25.39
C GLN A 356 -12.32 -5.31 -24.76
N VAL A 357 -11.42 -4.59 -24.09
CA VAL A 357 -11.58 -3.22 -23.61
C VAL A 357 -10.57 -2.32 -24.31
N ARG A 358 -11.05 -1.24 -24.92
CA ARG A 358 -10.24 -0.21 -25.57
C ARG A 358 -10.63 1.17 -25.05
N TYR A 359 -9.72 2.13 -25.20
CA TYR A 359 -9.88 3.51 -24.80
C TYR A 359 -9.58 4.41 -25.99
N ARG A 360 -10.44 5.41 -26.19
CA ARG A 360 -10.33 6.40 -27.26
C ARG A 360 -10.36 7.80 -26.66
N ARG A 361 -9.49 8.68 -27.15
CA ARG A 361 -9.49 10.09 -26.73
C ARG A 361 -10.69 10.84 -27.30
N ILE A 362 -11.44 11.51 -26.44
CA ILE A 362 -12.59 12.37 -26.79
C ILE A 362 -12.35 13.85 -26.48
N SER A 363 -11.32 14.15 -25.69
CA SER A 363 -10.90 15.51 -25.39
C SER A 363 -9.99 16.10 -26.47
N ALA A 364 -9.98 17.43 -26.59
CA ALA A 364 -9.03 18.14 -27.42
C ALA A 364 -7.57 17.82 -27.00
N LYS A 365 -6.64 17.85 -27.97
CA LYS A 365 -5.24 17.44 -27.75
C LYS A 365 -4.49 18.32 -26.74
N ASP A 366 -4.84 19.58 -26.68
CA ASP A 366 -4.31 20.60 -25.78
C ASP A 366 -4.92 20.54 -24.37
N LYS A 367 -6.08 19.90 -24.18
CA LYS A 367 -6.68 19.73 -22.85
C LYS A 367 -5.84 18.77 -21.99
N ARG A 368 -5.23 19.30 -20.92
CA ARG A 368 -4.43 18.55 -19.94
C ARG A 368 -5.22 18.22 -18.68
N VAL A 369 -4.73 17.23 -17.95
CA VAL A 369 -5.17 16.94 -16.58
C VAL A 369 -4.37 17.79 -15.62
N GLU A 370 -5.05 18.60 -14.82
CA GLU A 370 -4.44 19.39 -13.74
C GLU A 370 -4.40 18.59 -12.43
N PRO A 371 -3.50 18.91 -11.49
CA PRO A 371 -3.52 18.33 -10.15
C PRO A 371 -4.90 18.49 -9.49
N TYR A 372 -5.38 17.43 -8.84
CA TYR A 372 -6.71 17.43 -8.18
C TYR A 372 -6.85 18.51 -7.10
N PHE A 373 -5.73 18.85 -6.46
CA PHE A 373 -5.56 20.00 -5.57
C PHE A 373 -4.10 20.44 -5.58
N VAL A 374 -3.83 21.65 -5.09
CA VAL A 374 -2.49 22.28 -5.07
C VAL A 374 -2.05 22.62 -3.66
#